data_AF-H9UBP9-F1
#
_entry.id   AF-H9UBP9-F1
#
_cell.length_a   1.000
_cell.length_b   1.000
_cell.length_c   1.000
_cell.angle_alpha   90.00
_cell.angle_beta   90.00
_cell.angle_gamma   90.00
#
_symmetry.space_group_name_H-M   'P 1'
#
loop_
_entity.id
_entity.type
_entity.pdbx_description
1 polymer ?
#
loop_
_entity_poly.entity_id
_entity_poly.type
_entity_poly.pdbx_seq_one_letter_code
_entity_poly.pdbx_strand_id
1 'polypeptide(L)'
;MMKKKKNLTIEKLFSLLSNQKRLEILMAVFDNYHNASEVAEIVGIDISTAYRYLKSMKEAGILSSRYENGTEYFDFSSTDIYKLLELALEFVDRVNGKNSLNSQKLNDLINFEPLSEQEFTPDVVLDMRGEICPVPDLATQKKLQDMKDGQVLLVIVDYPLSGERIPYRAKQLGHEVITKKKDSLGNIYIYIRCKNENMYK
;
A
#
# COMPACT_ATOMS: atom_id res chain seq x y z
N MET A 1 19.20 1.76 -26.23
CA MET A 1 19.97 2.45 -25.17
C MET A 1 19.92 1.60 -23.90
N MET A 2 21.02 0.97 -23.49
CA MET A 2 21.05 0.09 -22.31
C MET A 2 20.76 0.92 -21.05
N LYS A 3 19.66 0.65 -20.33
CA LYS A 3 19.41 1.24 -19.00
C LYS A 3 20.60 0.89 -18.11
N LYS A 4 21.34 1.89 -17.64
CA LYS A 4 22.42 1.73 -16.65
C LYS A 4 21.90 0.81 -15.54
N LYS A 5 22.61 -0.29 -15.27
CA LYS A 5 22.25 -1.28 -14.24
C LYS A 5 22.23 -0.53 -12.90
N LYS A 6 21.04 -0.33 -12.32
CA LYS A 6 20.89 0.31 -11.01
C LYS A 6 21.56 -0.60 -9.99
N ASN A 7 22.68 -0.16 -9.42
CA ASN A 7 23.44 -0.92 -8.43
C ASN A 7 23.12 -0.37 -7.04
N LEU A 8 21.89 -0.63 -6.57
CA LEU A 8 21.46 -0.22 -5.23
C LEU A 8 22.00 -1.23 -4.21
N THR A 9 22.87 -0.77 -3.32
CA THR A 9 23.36 -1.59 -2.19
C THR A 9 22.51 -1.35 -0.94
N ILE A 10 22.65 -2.22 0.08
CA ILE A 10 21.89 -2.11 1.33
C ILE A 10 22.26 -0.83 2.09
N GLU A 11 23.55 -0.46 2.11
CA GLU A 11 24.05 0.78 2.72
C GLU A 11 23.48 1.99 1.99
N LYS A 12 23.43 1.93 0.65
CA LYS A 12 22.87 3.03 -0.14
C LYS A 12 21.38 3.18 0.09
N LEU A 13 20.63 2.07 0.15
CA LEU A 13 19.20 2.08 0.50
C LEU A 13 18.99 2.75 1.86
N PHE A 14 19.61 2.26 2.92
CA PHE A 14 19.41 2.84 4.26
C PHE A 14 19.90 4.30 4.35
N SER A 15 21.00 4.67 3.69
CA SER A 15 21.45 6.07 3.63
C SER A 15 20.46 7.00 2.92
N LEU A 16 19.69 6.48 1.96
CA LEU A 16 18.65 7.25 1.28
C LEU A 16 17.44 7.42 2.18
N LEU A 17 17.06 6.36 2.91
CA LEU A 17 15.92 6.33 3.82
C LEU A 17 16.19 7.05 5.15
N SER A 18 17.44 7.18 5.60
CA SER A 18 17.80 7.78 6.89
C SER A 18 17.73 9.32 6.91
N ASN A 19 16.78 9.91 6.19
CA ASN A 19 16.54 11.35 6.16
C ASN A 19 15.07 11.62 6.47
N GLN A 20 14.81 12.45 7.48
CA GLN A 20 13.45 12.73 7.97
C GLN A 20 12.50 13.14 6.84
N LYS A 21 12.88 14.13 6.01
CA LYS A 21 12.02 14.60 4.93
C LYS A 21 11.80 13.56 3.84
N ARG A 22 12.78 12.70 3.54
CA ARG A 22 12.57 11.58 2.62
C ARG A 22 11.63 10.53 3.19
N LEU A 23 11.71 10.23 4.48
CA LEU A 23 10.75 9.35 5.14
C LEU A 23 9.34 9.93 5.10
N GLU A 24 9.17 11.22 5.42
CA GLU A 24 7.87 11.90 5.29
C GLU A 24 7.32 11.80 3.86
N ILE A 25 8.15 11.96 2.83
CA ILE A 25 7.76 11.75 1.43
C ILE A 25 7.34 10.29 1.17
N LEU A 26 8.11 9.32 1.66
CA LEU A 26 7.78 7.91 1.47
C LEU A 26 6.52 7.51 2.23
N MET A 27 6.22 8.16 3.36
CA MET A 27 4.96 8.00 4.09
C MET A 27 3.79 8.58 3.30
N ALA A 28 3.96 9.74 2.66
CA ALA A 28 2.94 10.25 1.74
C ALA A 28 2.70 9.27 0.58
N VAL A 29 3.78 8.77 -0.03
CA VAL A 29 3.69 7.78 -1.13
C VAL A 29 3.11 6.44 -0.64
N PHE A 30 3.27 6.10 0.63
CA PHE A 30 2.71 4.88 1.22
C PHE A 30 1.19 4.88 1.18
N ASP A 31 0.58 6.03 1.50
CA ASP A 31 -0.86 6.22 1.44
C ASP A 31 -1.39 6.19 0.00
N ASN A 32 -0.68 6.84 -0.92
CA ASN A 32 -1.15 7.04 -2.30
C ASN A 32 -0.01 7.41 -3.27
N TYR A 33 -0.22 7.31 -4.59
CA TYR A 33 0.70 7.98 -5.52
C TYR A 33 0.53 9.49 -5.42
N HIS A 34 1.62 10.24 -5.62
CA HIS A 34 1.59 11.69 -5.56
C HIS A 34 2.48 12.35 -6.61
N ASN A 35 2.08 13.52 -7.09
CA ASN A 35 2.96 14.39 -7.85
C ASN A 35 3.83 15.26 -6.91
N ALA A 36 4.83 15.95 -7.48
CA ALA A 36 5.77 16.74 -6.68
C ALA A 36 5.13 17.90 -5.91
N SER A 37 4.03 18.48 -6.43
CA SER A 37 3.31 19.56 -5.76
C SER A 37 2.54 19.05 -4.55
N GLU A 38 1.81 17.93 -4.71
CA GLU A 38 1.09 17.28 -3.61
C GLU A 38 2.05 16.85 -2.49
N VAL A 39 3.19 16.25 -2.86
CA VAL A 39 4.23 15.89 -1.88
C VAL A 39 4.77 17.10 -1.14
N ALA A 40 5.02 18.20 -1.86
CA ALA A 40 5.52 19.44 -1.27
C ALA A 40 4.55 20.03 -0.24
N GLU A 41 3.25 19.99 -0.56
CA GLU A 41 2.17 20.41 0.34
C GLU A 41 2.09 19.52 1.59
N ILE A 42 2.04 18.19 1.41
CA ILE A 42 1.94 17.21 2.52
C ILE A 42 3.13 17.32 3.48
N VAL A 43 4.34 17.47 2.95
CA VAL A 43 5.59 17.43 3.73
C VAL A 43 6.02 18.81 4.24
N GLY A 44 5.39 19.88 3.73
CA GLY A 44 5.72 21.27 4.07
C GLY A 44 7.11 21.68 3.59
N ILE A 45 7.43 21.41 2.33
CA ILE A 45 8.72 21.75 1.70
C ILE A 45 8.50 22.41 0.34
N ASP A 46 9.54 23.05 -0.20
CA ASP A 46 9.49 23.61 -1.55
C ASP A 46 9.36 22.52 -2.63
N ILE A 47 8.59 22.80 -3.69
CA ILE A 47 8.31 21.87 -4.81
C ILE A 47 9.60 21.40 -5.48
N SER A 48 10.60 22.27 -5.66
CA SER A 48 11.88 21.87 -6.27
C SER A 48 12.66 20.91 -5.37
N THR A 49 12.54 21.07 -4.05
CA THR A 49 13.14 20.16 -3.07
C THR A 49 12.42 18.81 -3.04
N ALA A 50 11.09 18.80 -3.06
CA ALA A 50 10.28 17.58 -3.20
C ALA A 50 10.65 16.83 -4.49
N TYR A 51 10.67 17.52 -5.63
CA TYR A 51 11.03 16.94 -6.92
C TYR A 51 12.45 16.36 -6.92
N ARG A 52 13.42 17.07 -6.33
CA ARG A 52 14.81 16.57 -6.19
C ARG A 52 14.87 15.26 -5.40
N TYR A 53 14.13 15.14 -4.30
CA TYR A 53 14.08 13.91 -3.51
C TYR A 53 13.37 12.77 -4.25
N LEU A 54 12.21 13.04 -4.83
CA LEU A 54 11.46 12.06 -5.63
C LEU A 54 12.30 11.52 -6.80
N LYS A 55 12.94 12.43 -7.54
CA LYS A 55 13.84 12.08 -8.64
C LYS A 55 15.01 11.22 -8.16
N SER A 56 15.68 11.58 -7.06
CA SER A 56 16.79 10.80 -6.52
C SER A 56 16.36 9.39 -6.10
N MET A 57 15.19 9.23 -5.47
CA MET A 57 14.66 7.93 -5.07
C MET A 57 14.19 7.10 -6.28
N LYS A 58 13.66 7.75 -7.33
CA LYS A 58 13.34 7.12 -8.61
C LYS A 58 14.60 6.62 -9.33
N GLU A 59 15.66 7.43 -9.38
CA GLU A 59 16.95 7.06 -9.96
C GLU A 59 17.57 5.88 -9.21
N ALA A 60 17.46 5.85 -7.88
CA ALA A 60 17.87 4.73 -7.04
C ALA A 60 17.02 3.46 -7.24
N GLY A 61 15.81 3.58 -7.80
CA GLY A 61 14.90 2.44 -8.01
C GLY A 61 14.11 2.06 -6.76
N ILE A 62 13.86 3.04 -5.88
CA ILE A 62 12.92 2.93 -4.75
C ILE A 62 11.52 3.34 -5.22
N LEU A 63 11.47 4.38 -6.06
CA LEU A 63 10.24 4.88 -6.68
C LEU A 63 10.23 4.59 -8.19
N SER A 64 9.02 4.51 -8.73
CA SER A 64 8.71 4.61 -10.14
C SER A 64 7.89 5.89 -10.37
N SER A 65 7.65 6.22 -11.63
CA SER A 65 6.69 7.28 -11.95
C SER A 65 5.96 7.00 -13.25
N ARG A 66 4.79 7.62 -13.39
CA ARG A 66 3.99 7.63 -14.60
C ARG A 66 3.57 9.05 -14.93
N TYR A 67 3.32 9.32 -16.20
CA TYR A 67 2.79 10.61 -16.64
C TYR A 67 1.31 10.47 -16.94
N GLU A 68 0.53 11.41 -16.42
CA GLU A 68 -0.90 11.51 -16.64
C GLU A 68 -1.24 12.98 -16.85
N ASN A 69 -1.85 13.30 -18.00
CA ASN A 69 -2.20 14.68 -18.39
C ASN A 69 -1.02 15.69 -18.27
N GLY A 70 0.20 15.24 -18.55
CA GLY A 70 1.42 16.07 -18.46
C GLY A 70 2.04 16.17 -17.06
N THR A 71 1.39 15.61 -16.03
CA THR A 71 1.87 15.59 -14.65
C THR A 71 2.55 14.27 -14.32
N GLU A 72 3.72 14.33 -13.69
CA GLU A 72 4.46 13.14 -13.23
C GLU A 72 4.00 12.74 -11.82
N TYR A 73 3.44 11.54 -11.70
CA TYR A 73 3.04 10.94 -10.42
C TYR A 73 4.00 9.83 -10.03
N PHE A 74 4.41 9.83 -8.77
CA PHE A 74 5.38 8.90 -8.20
C PHE A 74 4.68 7.88 -7.31
N ASP A 75 5.13 6.63 -7.42
CA ASP A 75 4.72 5.54 -6.56
C ASP A 75 5.92 4.62 -6.28
N PHE A 76 5.81 3.63 -5.39
CA PHE A 76 6.88 2.64 -5.22
C PHE A 76 7.15 1.89 -6.52
N SER A 77 8.41 1.51 -6.74
CA SER A 77 8.75 0.68 -7.90
C SER A 77 8.48 -0.81 -7.70
N SER A 78 8.28 -1.25 -6.46
CA SER A 78 7.95 -2.63 -6.13
C SER A 78 7.13 -2.72 -4.84
N THR A 79 6.40 -3.82 -4.69
CA THR A 79 5.71 -4.17 -3.43
C THR A 79 6.69 -4.45 -2.30
N ASP A 80 7.95 -4.76 -2.60
CA ASP A 80 8.95 -5.09 -1.57
C ASP A 80 9.34 -3.86 -0.75
N ILE A 81 9.45 -2.68 -1.40
CA ILE A 81 9.70 -1.42 -0.69
C ILE A 81 8.49 -1.05 0.18
N TYR A 82 7.27 -1.27 -0.33
CA TYR A 82 6.05 -1.07 0.45
C TYR A 82 6.07 -1.95 1.71
N LYS A 83 6.31 -3.26 1.55
CA LYS A 83 6.39 -4.22 2.65
C LYS A 83 7.50 -3.90 3.66
N LEU A 84 8.64 -3.39 3.18
CA LEU A 84 9.71 -2.93 4.06
C LEU A 84 9.25 -1.78 4.97
N LEU A 85 8.51 -0.80 4.43
CA LEU A 85 7.98 0.31 5.21
C LEU A 85 6.83 -0.11 6.12
N GLU A 86 5.93 -0.97 5.64
CA GLU A 86 4.87 -1.56 6.46
C GLU A 86 5.46 -2.28 7.68
N LEU A 87 6.47 -3.13 7.48
CA LEU A 87 7.16 -3.82 8.57
C LEU A 87 7.85 -2.84 9.54
N ALA A 88 8.43 -1.75 9.01
CA ALA A 88 9.03 -0.72 9.85
C ALA A 88 7.98 -0.01 10.72
N LEU A 89 6.79 0.29 10.17
CA LEU A 89 5.67 0.88 10.91
C LEU A 89 5.17 -0.06 12.01
N GLU A 90 4.96 -1.33 11.69
CA GLU A 90 4.54 -2.35 12.66
C GLU A 90 5.57 -2.51 13.80
N PHE A 91 6.87 -2.47 13.46
CA PHE A 91 7.92 -2.49 14.46
C PHE A 91 7.85 -1.27 15.39
N VAL A 92 7.66 -0.07 14.83
CA VAL A 92 7.51 1.17 15.60
C VAL A 92 6.29 1.11 16.52
N ASP A 93 5.15 0.61 16.03
CA ASP A 93 3.93 0.45 16.84
C ASP A 93 4.15 -0.51 18.01
N ARG A 94 4.82 -1.64 17.76
CA ARG A 94 5.18 -2.61 18.80
C ARG A 94 6.08 -2.01 19.87
N VAL A 95 7.13 -1.28 19.48
CA VAL A 95 8.04 -0.60 20.42
C VAL A 95 7.30 0.44 21.25
N ASN A 96 6.34 1.14 20.65
CA ASN A 96 5.54 2.16 21.33
C ASN A 96 4.37 1.60 22.16
N GLY A 97 4.26 0.28 22.31
CA GLY A 97 3.21 -0.36 23.11
C GLY A 97 1.80 -0.20 22.52
N LYS A 98 1.68 0.17 21.25
CA LYS A 98 0.40 0.14 20.53
C LYS A 98 0.12 -1.31 20.18
N ASN A 99 -0.69 -1.98 20.99
CA ASN A 99 -1.23 -3.30 20.66
C ASN A 99 -2.18 -3.17 19.47
N SER A 100 -1.67 -3.35 18.26
CA SER A 100 -2.48 -3.78 17.12
C SER A 100 -1.68 -4.78 16.30
N LEU A 101 -2.18 -6.02 16.28
CA LEU A 101 -1.77 -7.18 15.48
C LEU A 101 -0.64 -8.05 16.09
N ASN A 102 -1.08 -9.21 16.58
CA ASN A 102 -0.29 -10.27 17.20
C ASN A 102 0.68 -10.91 16.19
N SER A 103 1.84 -11.38 16.65
CA SER A 103 2.93 -11.97 15.85
C SER A 103 2.52 -13.14 14.92
N GLN A 104 1.36 -13.77 15.18
CA GLN A 104 0.76 -14.77 14.29
C GLN A 104 0.24 -14.17 12.97
N LYS A 105 -0.30 -12.95 12.96
CA LYS A 105 -0.80 -12.29 11.72
C LYS A 105 0.30 -11.84 10.77
N LEU A 106 1.51 -11.60 11.28
CA LEU A 106 2.69 -11.30 10.45
C LEU A 106 3.12 -12.53 9.64
N ASN A 107 2.99 -13.73 10.22
CA ASN A 107 3.23 -14.97 9.51
C ASN A 107 2.16 -15.21 8.43
N ASP A 108 0.91 -14.82 8.62
CA ASP A 108 -0.13 -14.91 7.57
C ASP A 108 0.11 -13.95 6.38
N LEU A 109 0.89 -12.87 6.58
CA LEU A 109 1.25 -11.90 5.55
C LEU A 109 2.50 -12.31 4.76
N ILE A 110 3.49 -12.88 5.45
CA ILE A 110 4.75 -13.32 4.87
C ILE A 110 4.57 -14.70 4.22
N ASN A 111 3.78 -15.57 4.84
CA ASN A 111 3.39 -16.87 4.33
C ASN A 111 1.92 -16.81 3.92
N PHE A 112 1.63 -16.20 2.77
CA PHE A 112 0.43 -16.56 2.02
C PHE A 112 0.62 -17.99 1.48
N GLU A 113 0.62 -18.97 2.39
CA GLU A 113 0.29 -20.32 2.00
C GLU A 113 -1.17 -20.31 1.54
N PRO A 114 -1.51 -21.05 0.47
CA PRO A 114 -2.89 -21.18 0.07
C PRO A 114 -3.64 -21.85 1.23
N LEU A 115 -4.37 -21.04 2.00
CA LEU A 115 -5.46 -21.56 2.82
C LEU A 115 -6.31 -22.42 1.89
N SER A 116 -6.67 -23.61 2.37
CA SER A 116 -7.46 -24.60 1.65
C SER A 116 -8.65 -23.96 0.93
N GLU A 117 -9.17 -24.63 -0.11
CA GLU A 117 -10.28 -24.20 -0.97
C GLU A 117 -11.62 -23.98 -0.22
N GLN A 118 -11.64 -23.26 0.89
CA GLN A 118 -12.83 -22.55 1.32
C GLN A 118 -13.09 -21.45 0.30
N GLU A 119 -14.00 -21.75 -0.63
CA GLU A 119 -14.70 -20.75 -1.42
C GLU A 119 -15.46 -19.83 -0.47
N PHE A 120 -14.83 -18.73 -0.05
CA PHE A 120 -15.57 -17.63 0.56
C PHE A 120 -16.53 -17.11 -0.49
N THR A 121 -17.84 -17.30 -0.28
CA THR A 121 -18.85 -16.71 -1.16
C THR A 121 -18.92 -15.22 -0.82
N PRO A 122 -18.57 -14.31 -1.74
CA PRO A 122 -18.67 -12.88 -1.49
C PRO A 122 -20.14 -12.46 -1.48
N ASP A 123 -20.53 -11.63 -0.51
CA ASP A 123 -21.82 -10.95 -0.51
C ASP A 123 -21.82 -9.83 -1.56
N VAL A 124 -20.67 -9.20 -1.78
CA VAL A 124 -20.47 -8.09 -2.71
C VAL A 124 -19.17 -8.26 -3.47
N VAL A 125 -19.18 -7.96 -4.76
CA VAL A 125 -17.98 -7.91 -5.60
C VAL A 125 -17.74 -6.46 -6.05
N LEU A 126 -16.50 -6.02 -5.92
CA LEU A 126 -16.01 -4.71 -6.37
C LEU A 126 -14.82 -4.92 -7.32
N ASP A 127 -15.07 -4.78 -8.62
CA ASP A 127 -14.04 -4.89 -9.66
C ASP A 127 -13.45 -3.51 -9.95
N MET A 128 -12.16 -3.35 -9.67
CA MET A 128 -11.39 -2.11 -9.81
C MET A 128 -10.13 -2.33 -10.66
N ARG A 129 -10.15 -3.32 -11.56
CA ARG A 129 -9.07 -3.51 -12.53
C ARG A 129 -9.00 -2.33 -13.51
N GLY A 130 -7.79 -1.98 -13.91
CA GLY A 130 -7.50 -0.79 -14.71
C GLY A 130 -7.40 0.51 -13.91
N GLU A 131 -7.81 0.50 -12.64
CA GLU A 131 -7.72 1.63 -11.74
C GLU A 131 -6.48 1.55 -10.85
N ILE A 132 -5.92 2.71 -10.50
CA ILE A 132 -4.75 2.82 -9.61
C ILE A 132 -5.19 3.56 -8.33
N CYS A 133 -4.63 3.17 -7.17
CA CYS A 133 -4.84 3.89 -5.90
C CYS A 133 -4.64 5.40 -6.10
N PRO A 134 -5.54 6.27 -5.64
CA PRO A 134 -6.39 6.04 -4.50
C PRO A 134 -7.75 5.43 -4.88
N VAL A 135 -8.07 5.32 -6.17
CA VAL A 135 -9.44 5.00 -6.61
C VAL A 135 -9.92 3.63 -6.09
N PRO A 136 -9.19 2.51 -6.27
CA PRO A 136 -9.57 1.22 -5.69
C PRO A 136 -9.68 1.22 -4.16
N ASP A 137 -8.79 1.95 -3.49
CA ASP A 137 -8.75 2.00 -2.02
C ASP A 137 -9.95 2.77 -1.46
N LEU A 138 -10.21 3.98 -1.96
CA LEU A 138 -11.36 4.80 -1.58
C LEU A 138 -12.69 4.09 -1.90
N ALA A 139 -12.79 3.45 -3.07
CA ALA A 139 -13.97 2.68 -3.44
C ALA A 139 -14.21 1.51 -2.48
N THR A 140 -13.13 0.82 -2.08
CA THR A 140 -13.19 -0.28 -1.12
C THR A 140 -13.65 0.21 0.25
N GLN A 141 -13.06 1.29 0.76
CA GLN A 141 -13.43 1.86 2.07
C GLN A 141 -14.89 2.30 2.09
N LYS A 142 -15.34 3.02 1.06
CA LYS A 142 -16.75 3.41 0.93
C LYS A 142 -17.67 2.20 0.90
N LYS A 143 -17.28 1.14 0.16
CA LYS A 143 -18.09 -0.07 0.07
C LYS A 143 -18.21 -0.78 1.42
N LEU A 144 -17.11 -0.90 2.15
CA LEU A 144 -17.10 -1.52 3.48
C LEU A 144 -17.95 -0.74 4.49
N GLN A 145 -17.95 0.60 4.42
CA GLN A 145 -18.82 1.45 5.24
C GLN A 145 -20.31 1.21 4.98
N ASP A 146 -20.69 0.95 3.73
CA ASP A 146 -22.09 0.68 3.34
C ASP A 146 -22.53 -0.77 3.66
N MET A 147 -21.61 -1.66 4.04
CA MET A 147 -21.87 -3.08 4.27
C MET A 147 -22.24 -3.39 5.72
N LYS A 148 -23.01 -4.46 5.91
CA LYS A 148 -23.37 -4.97 7.23
C LYS A 148 -22.19 -5.74 7.85
N ASP A 149 -22.13 -5.70 9.18
CA ASP A 149 -21.17 -6.50 9.94
C ASP A 149 -21.25 -7.98 9.55
N GLY A 150 -20.08 -8.59 9.33
CA GLY A 150 -19.96 -9.98 8.92
C GLY A 150 -20.03 -10.25 7.42
N GLN A 151 -20.50 -9.29 6.59
CA GLN A 151 -20.53 -9.48 5.14
C GLN A 151 -19.12 -9.51 4.54
N VAL A 152 -18.95 -10.28 3.46
CA VAL A 152 -17.68 -10.45 2.75
C VAL A 152 -17.68 -9.66 1.45
N LEU A 153 -16.73 -8.74 1.34
CA LEU A 153 -16.41 -8.00 0.12
C LEU A 153 -15.27 -8.72 -0.62
N LEU A 154 -15.48 -9.02 -1.89
CA LEU A 154 -14.41 -9.35 -2.82
C LEU A 154 -14.00 -8.09 -3.59
N VAL A 155 -12.74 -7.69 -3.46
CA VAL A 155 -12.13 -6.62 -4.28
C VAL A 155 -11.18 -7.24 -5.29
N ILE A 156 -11.30 -6.83 -6.56
CA ILE A 156 -10.44 -7.31 -7.64
C ILE A 156 -9.64 -6.12 -8.19
N VAL A 157 -8.31 -6.23 -8.16
CA VAL A 157 -7.39 -5.20 -8.71
C VAL A 157 -6.29 -5.87 -9.53
N ASP A 158 -5.70 -5.14 -10.46
CA ASP A 158 -4.57 -5.60 -11.28
C ASP A 158 -3.29 -4.79 -11.04
N TYR A 159 -3.38 -3.71 -10.25
CA TYR A 159 -2.21 -2.94 -9.83
C TYR A 159 -1.58 -3.51 -8.54
N PRO A 160 -0.30 -3.93 -8.55
CA PRO A 160 0.33 -4.59 -7.40
C PRO A 160 0.30 -3.80 -6.09
N LEU A 161 0.49 -2.47 -6.13
CA LEU A 161 0.48 -1.66 -4.91
C LEU A 161 -0.93 -1.46 -4.36
N SER A 162 -1.97 -1.48 -5.20
CA SER A 162 -3.36 -1.57 -4.72
C SER A 162 -3.60 -2.87 -3.95
N GLY A 163 -2.96 -3.96 -4.39
CA GLY A 163 -2.94 -5.26 -3.70
C GLY A 163 -2.27 -5.28 -2.33
N GLU A 164 -1.51 -4.24 -1.97
CA GLU A 164 -0.90 -4.09 -0.64
C GLU A 164 -1.60 -3.00 0.18
N ARG A 165 -1.96 -1.86 -0.44
CA ARG A 165 -2.67 -0.76 0.22
C ARG A 165 -4.04 -1.14 0.74
N ILE A 166 -4.86 -1.82 -0.08
CA ILE A 166 -6.25 -2.16 0.30
C ILE A 166 -6.28 -3.06 1.53
N PRO A 167 -5.54 -4.19 1.60
CA PRO A 167 -5.49 -5.01 2.81
C PRO A 167 -4.97 -4.24 4.03
N TYR A 168 -3.94 -3.43 3.85
CA TYR A 168 -3.37 -2.62 4.94
C TYR A 168 -4.42 -1.64 5.50
N ARG A 169 -5.08 -0.86 4.63
CA ARG A 169 -6.12 0.12 5.01
C ARG A 169 -7.33 -0.55 5.65
N ALA A 170 -7.81 -1.66 5.09
CA ALA A 170 -8.91 -2.42 5.66
C ALA A 170 -8.63 -2.85 7.11
N LYS A 171 -7.41 -3.34 7.39
CA LYS A 171 -7.00 -3.69 8.76
C LYS A 171 -6.93 -2.48 9.69
N GLN A 172 -6.37 -1.36 9.22
CA GLN A 172 -6.31 -0.11 9.99
C GLN A 172 -7.71 0.40 10.38
N LEU A 173 -8.70 0.15 9.52
CA LEU A 173 -10.11 0.47 9.75
C LEU A 173 -10.86 -0.59 10.59
N GLY A 174 -10.16 -1.61 11.10
CA GLY A 174 -10.75 -2.64 11.96
C GLY A 174 -11.40 -3.82 11.21
N HIS A 175 -11.39 -3.80 9.87
CA HIS A 175 -11.93 -4.91 9.08
C HIS A 175 -10.98 -6.10 9.04
N GLU A 176 -11.54 -7.28 8.79
CA GLU A 176 -10.79 -8.53 8.75
C GLU A 176 -10.46 -8.88 7.30
N VAL A 177 -9.18 -8.80 6.92
CA VAL A 177 -8.71 -9.33 5.63
C VAL A 177 -8.62 -10.86 5.75
N ILE A 178 -9.51 -11.56 5.05
CA ILE A 178 -9.62 -13.02 5.07
C ILE A 178 -8.49 -13.65 4.26
N THR A 179 -8.36 -13.25 3.00
CA THR A 179 -7.35 -13.81 2.09
C THR A 179 -7.07 -12.88 0.92
N LYS A 180 -5.89 -13.03 0.34
CA LYS A 180 -5.45 -12.38 -0.90
C LYS A 180 -4.93 -13.46 -1.83
N LYS A 181 -5.49 -13.55 -3.02
CA LYS A 181 -5.08 -14.50 -4.07
C LYS A 181 -4.62 -13.74 -5.29
N LYS A 182 -3.61 -14.25 -5.99
CA LYS A 182 -3.14 -13.69 -7.26
C LYS A 182 -3.26 -14.77 -8.33
N ASP A 183 -3.83 -14.42 -9.48
CA ASP A 183 -3.91 -15.34 -10.63
C ASP A 183 -2.72 -15.19 -11.59
N SER A 184 -2.68 -16.06 -12.60
CA SER A 184 -1.63 -16.07 -13.63
C SER A 184 -1.65 -14.85 -14.56
N LEU A 185 -2.77 -14.12 -14.61
CA LEU A 185 -2.94 -12.90 -15.40
C LEU A 185 -2.53 -11.64 -14.63
N GLY A 186 -2.20 -11.79 -13.35
CA GLY A 186 -1.78 -10.69 -12.50
C GLY A 186 -2.91 -10.03 -11.71
N ASN A 187 -4.15 -10.50 -11.84
CA ASN A 187 -5.25 -10.02 -11.02
C ASN A 187 -5.06 -10.48 -9.58
N ILE A 188 -5.44 -9.62 -8.66
CA ILE A 188 -5.35 -9.81 -7.22
C ILE A 188 -6.77 -9.73 -6.66
N TYR A 189 -7.18 -10.79 -5.97
CA TYR A 189 -8.48 -10.97 -5.36
C TYR A 189 -8.32 -10.85 -3.85
N ILE A 190 -8.96 -9.86 -3.25
CA ILE A 190 -8.85 -9.56 -1.82
C ILE A 190 -10.23 -9.78 -1.20
N TYR A 191 -10.31 -10.70 -0.25
CA TYR A 191 -11.53 -10.98 0.51
C TYR A 191 -11.44 -10.28 1.85
N ILE A 192 -12.41 -9.42 2.14
CA ILE A 192 -12.46 -8.59 3.35
C ILE A 192 -13.81 -8.84 4.01
N ARG A 193 -13.80 -9.29 5.27
CA ARG A 193 -15.00 -9.34 6.09
C ARG A 193 -15.19 -7.98 6.75
N CYS A 194 -16.33 -7.36 6.49
CA CYS A 194 -16.74 -6.14 7.16
C CYS A 194 -16.88 -6.42 8.65
N LYS A 195 -16.24 -5.56 9.44
CA LYS A 195 -16.34 -5.51 10.89
C LYS A 195 -16.75 -4.10 11.25
N ASN A 196 -17.94 -3.95 11.78
CA ASN A 196 -18.43 -2.69 12.32
C ASN A 196 -18.17 -2.71 13.82
N GLU A 197 -16.90 -2.57 14.23
CA GLU A 197 -16.62 -2.27 15.63
C GLU A 197 -17.20 -0.88 15.94
N ASN A 198 -18.07 -0.82 16.95
CA ASN A 198 -18.85 0.36 17.34
C ASN A 198 -18.06 1.69 17.18
N MET A 199 -18.53 2.54 16.27
CA MET A 199 -18.18 3.97 16.13
C MET A 199 -18.54 4.84 17.35
N TYR A 200 -18.59 4.26 18.55
CA TYR A 200 -18.87 4.92 19.82
C TYR A 200 -17.98 4.35 20.92
N LYS A 201 -16.68 4.65 20.89
CA LYS A 201 -15.85 4.76 22.10
C LYS A 201 -14.86 5.89 21.94
#